data_AF-A0A1Q6M601-F1
#
_entry.id   AF-A0A1Q6M601-F1
#
_cell.length_a   1.000
_cell.length_b   1.000
_cell.length_c   1.000
_cell.angle_alpha   90.00
_cell.angle_beta   90.00
_cell.angle_gamma   90.00
#
_symmetry.space_group_name_H-M   'P 1'
#
loop_
_entity.id
_entity.type
_entity.pdbx_description
1 polymer ?
#
loop_
_entity_poly.entity_id
_entity_poly.type
_entity_poly.pdbx_seq_one_letter_code
_entity_poly.pdbx_strand_id
1 'polypeptide(L)'
;MSMEYRTEDVINVLESEEPIEKLSDSIDLMQNFIYYSIDENSGGLSKKIMETDDEQRMKCIKSLIDLYPFSANILKRIIAEFKVSDMKRNMLDWFDTSDVLYKMCNKFSTLFGDAADFSEEKTDLEENIADLERRKEALKEEKEKLQKIKEERKEVKDSVVQLDTEVSRLKAELDNYSDDAIKKKKSEIQKKTNELKRKKVEYDKKLKSYNDELKKYENGSNKEFDTAIKQLEKVISKLPKDEADK
;
A
#
# COMPACT_ATOMS: atom_id res chain seq x y z
N MET A 1 29.09 -32.37 -2.26
CA MET A 1 30.01 -32.98 -3.24
C MET A 1 31.31 -33.23 -2.50
N SER A 2 31.81 -34.46 -2.44
CA SER A 2 33.15 -34.71 -1.90
C SER A 2 34.17 -34.15 -2.89
N MET A 3 35.00 -33.22 -2.44
CA MET A 3 36.09 -32.68 -3.25
C MET A 3 37.12 -33.80 -3.44
N GLU A 4 37.26 -34.31 -4.66
CA GLU A 4 38.31 -35.28 -4.99
C GLU A 4 39.63 -34.53 -5.16
N TYR A 5 40.47 -34.55 -4.12
CA TYR A 5 41.82 -34.01 -4.20
C TYR A 5 42.68 -34.90 -5.10
N ARG A 6 43.19 -34.34 -6.20
CA ARG A 6 43.93 -35.10 -7.22
C ARG A 6 45.43 -34.84 -7.10
N THR A 7 46.18 -35.89 -6.84
CA THR A 7 47.65 -35.82 -6.76
C THR A 7 48.28 -35.36 -8.08
N GLU A 8 47.64 -35.66 -9.21
CA GLU A 8 48.10 -35.24 -10.55
C GLU A 8 48.08 -33.72 -10.71
N ASP A 9 47.02 -33.06 -10.23
CA ASP A 9 46.88 -31.61 -10.34
C ASP A 9 48.00 -30.90 -9.57
N VAL A 10 48.38 -31.45 -8.40
CA VAL A 10 49.47 -30.91 -7.60
C VAL A 10 50.83 -31.17 -8.24
N ILE A 11 51.07 -32.35 -8.82
CA ILE A 11 52.31 -32.66 -9.54
C ILE A 11 52.48 -31.74 -10.75
N ASN A 12 51.44 -31.54 -11.56
CA ASN A 12 51.47 -30.63 -12.71
C ASN A 12 51.85 -29.19 -12.33
N VAL A 13 51.45 -28.76 -11.14
CA VAL A 13 51.84 -27.46 -10.60
C VAL A 13 53.30 -27.45 -10.14
N LEU A 14 53.74 -28.49 -9.43
CA LEU A 14 55.12 -28.63 -8.97
C LEU A 14 56.13 -28.81 -10.11
N GLU A 15 55.73 -29.36 -11.25
CA GLU A 15 56.57 -29.47 -12.44
C GLU A 15 56.67 -28.17 -13.25
N SER A 16 55.86 -27.16 -12.92
CA SER A 16 55.87 -25.90 -13.65
C SER A 16 57.09 -25.02 -13.33
N GLU A 17 57.42 -24.13 -14.26
CA GLU A 17 58.51 -23.16 -14.07
C GLU A 17 58.21 -22.15 -12.94
N GLU A 18 56.92 -21.85 -12.71
CA GLU A 18 56.43 -20.87 -11.72
C GLU A 18 55.33 -21.48 -10.84
N PRO A 19 55.67 -22.40 -9.92
CA PRO A 19 54.70 -23.15 -9.12
C PRO A 19 53.86 -22.24 -8.21
N ILE A 20 54.44 -21.16 -7.72
CA ILE A 20 53.79 -20.18 -6.83
C ILE A 20 52.73 -19.36 -7.58
N GLU A 21 52.95 -19.07 -8.86
CA GLU A 21 51.98 -18.33 -9.67
C GLU A 21 50.80 -19.23 -10.03
N LYS A 22 51.08 -20.44 -10.52
CA LYS A 22 50.02 -21.42 -10.82
C LYS A 22 49.14 -21.80 -9.63
N LEU A 23 49.71 -21.94 -8.42
CA LEU A 23 48.92 -22.16 -7.21
C LEU A 23 48.05 -20.95 -6.85
N SER A 24 48.53 -19.74 -7.14
CA SER A 24 47.82 -18.50 -6.80
C SER A 24 46.67 -18.21 -7.76
N ASP A 25 46.76 -18.67 -9.00
CA ASP A 25 45.74 -18.44 -10.03
C ASP A 25 44.49 -19.32 -9.85
N SER A 26 44.52 -20.31 -8.95
CA SER A 26 43.41 -21.23 -8.73
C SER A 26 43.26 -21.65 -7.27
N ILE A 27 42.12 -21.28 -6.68
CA ILE A 27 41.72 -21.70 -5.32
C ILE A 27 41.65 -23.23 -5.21
N ASP A 28 41.17 -23.91 -6.25
CA ASP A 28 41.07 -25.38 -6.26
C ASP A 28 42.46 -26.03 -6.19
N LEU A 29 43.45 -25.49 -6.93
CA LEU A 29 44.83 -25.99 -6.88
C LEU A 29 45.48 -25.71 -5.52
N MET A 30 45.22 -24.54 -4.94
CA MET A 30 45.69 -24.20 -3.60
C MET A 30 45.12 -25.14 -2.54
N GLN A 31 43.82 -25.44 -2.60
CA GLN A 31 43.17 -26.38 -1.69
C GLN A 31 43.72 -27.80 -1.84
N ASN A 32 43.96 -28.25 -3.08
CA ASN A 32 44.62 -29.53 -3.35
C ASN A 32 46.03 -29.59 -2.75
N PHE A 33 46.83 -28.54 -2.91
CA PHE A 33 48.17 -28.50 -2.34
C PHE A 33 48.16 -28.50 -0.80
N ILE A 34 47.26 -27.72 -0.18
CA ILE A 34 47.11 -27.67 1.29
C ILE A 34 46.69 -29.04 1.82
N TYR A 35 45.77 -29.73 1.15
CA TYR A 35 45.34 -31.07 1.55
C TYR A 35 46.52 -32.04 1.68
N TYR A 36 47.42 -32.07 0.70
CA TYR A 36 48.62 -32.93 0.74
C TYR A 36 49.77 -32.39 1.59
N SER A 37 49.73 -31.10 1.96
CA SER A 37 50.72 -30.50 2.87
C SER A 37 50.53 -30.95 4.33
N ILE A 38 49.36 -31.48 4.67
CA ILE A 38 49.07 -32.07 5.99
C ILE A 38 49.82 -33.41 6.15
N ASP A 39 50.41 -33.65 7.32
CA ASP A 39 51.27 -34.82 7.57
C ASP A 39 50.60 -36.15 7.20
N GLU A 40 49.34 -36.35 7.60
CA GLU A 40 48.56 -37.57 7.34
C GLU A 40 48.39 -37.87 5.84
N ASN A 41 48.32 -36.84 5.00
CA ASN A 41 48.03 -36.97 3.56
C ASN A 41 49.29 -36.90 2.69
N SER A 42 50.36 -36.30 3.21
CA SER A 42 51.60 -36.02 2.47
C SER A 42 52.29 -37.26 1.91
N GLY A 43 52.05 -38.44 2.48
CA GLY A 43 52.62 -39.70 2.01
C GLY A 43 52.17 -40.11 0.61
N GLY A 44 50.93 -39.81 0.22
CA GLY A 44 50.42 -40.15 -1.11
C GLY A 44 51.12 -39.35 -2.21
N LEU A 45 51.31 -38.04 -1.97
CA LEU A 45 52.00 -37.15 -2.88
C LEU A 45 53.51 -37.40 -2.92
N SER A 46 54.16 -37.62 -1.75
CA SER A 46 55.60 -37.88 -1.71
C SER A 46 55.96 -39.14 -2.49
N LYS A 47 55.19 -40.23 -2.32
CA LYS A 47 55.41 -41.48 -3.03
C LYS A 47 55.31 -41.28 -4.54
N LYS A 48 54.31 -40.54 -4.99
CA LYS A 48 54.10 -40.30 -6.43
C LYS A 48 55.21 -39.45 -7.04
N ILE A 49 55.73 -38.47 -6.32
CA ILE A 49 56.93 -37.70 -6.72
C ILE A 49 58.16 -38.60 -6.80
N MET A 50 58.30 -39.57 -5.90
CA MET A 50 59.42 -40.54 -5.94
C MET A 50 59.29 -41.54 -7.10
N GLU A 51 58.09 -41.74 -7.65
CA GLU A 51 57.82 -42.61 -8.80
C GLU A 51 58.06 -41.92 -10.17
N THR A 52 58.19 -40.58 -10.23
CA THR A 52 58.52 -39.86 -11.47
C THR A 52 59.98 -40.07 -11.88
N ASP A 53 60.35 -39.70 -13.11
CA ASP A 53 61.76 -39.72 -13.53
C ASP A 53 62.62 -38.71 -12.74
N ASP A 54 63.94 -38.88 -12.77
CA ASP A 54 64.86 -38.09 -11.97
C ASP A 54 64.83 -36.59 -12.32
N GLU A 55 64.59 -36.20 -13.58
CA GLU A 55 64.53 -34.78 -13.96
C GLU A 55 63.26 -34.13 -13.41
N GLN A 56 62.10 -34.78 -13.59
CA GLN A 56 60.81 -34.33 -13.05
C GLN A 56 60.82 -34.31 -11.52
N ARG A 57 61.41 -35.33 -10.89
CA ARG A 57 61.52 -35.42 -9.44
C ARG A 57 62.30 -34.24 -8.87
N MET A 58 63.41 -33.88 -9.51
CA MET A 58 64.23 -32.73 -9.09
C MET A 58 63.48 -31.40 -9.25
N LYS A 59 62.70 -31.23 -10.33
CA LYS A 59 61.82 -30.06 -10.50
C LYS A 59 60.77 -29.99 -9.39
N CYS A 60 60.09 -31.10 -9.10
CA CYS A 60 59.12 -31.15 -8.01
C CYS A 60 59.74 -30.82 -6.66
N ILE A 61 60.92 -31.37 -6.35
CA ILE A 61 61.62 -31.10 -5.08
C ILE A 61 61.99 -29.62 -5.00
N LYS A 62 62.50 -29.01 -6.07
CA LYS A 62 62.80 -27.58 -6.10
C LYS A 62 61.55 -26.74 -5.84
N SER A 63 60.45 -27.01 -6.54
CA SER A 63 59.17 -26.33 -6.34
C SER A 63 58.62 -26.52 -4.93
N LEU A 64 58.79 -27.69 -4.33
CA LEU A 64 58.42 -27.90 -2.94
C LEU A 64 59.27 -27.05 -2.00
N ILE A 65 60.56 -26.88 -2.28
CA ILE A 65 61.42 -25.99 -1.48
C ILE A 65 61.00 -24.54 -1.65
N ASP A 66 60.66 -24.12 -2.86
CA ASP A 66 60.10 -22.79 -3.15
C ASP A 66 58.77 -22.54 -2.41
N LEU A 67 58.06 -23.60 -2.04
CA LEU A 67 56.80 -23.58 -1.29
C LEU A 67 56.97 -23.85 0.22
N TYR A 68 58.21 -23.90 0.73
CA TYR A 68 58.48 -24.07 2.15
C TYR A 68 58.07 -22.81 2.95
N PRO A 69 57.28 -22.89 4.03
CA PRO A 69 57.15 -24.06 4.91
C PRO A 69 55.95 -24.97 4.64
N PHE A 70 55.06 -24.63 3.72
CA PHE A 70 53.81 -25.40 3.51
C PHE A 70 54.09 -26.83 3.04
N SER A 71 55.14 -27.02 2.23
CA SER A 71 55.59 -28.34 1.78
C SER A 71 56.37 -29.15 2.82
N ALA A 72 56.58 -28.66 4.05
CA ALA A 72 57.54 -29.23 5.00
C ALA A 72 57.31 -30.73 5.28
N ASN A 73 56.06 -31.17 5.42
CA ASN A 73 55.75 -32.57 5.67
C ASN A 73 56.04 -33.46 4.45
N ILE A 74 55.76 -32.96 3.24
CA ILE A 74 56.05 -33.65 1.98
C ILE A 74 57.57 -33.77 1.82
N LEU A 75 58.31 -32.67 1.98
CA LEU A 75 59.77 -32.64 1.93
C LEU A 75 60.41 -33.57 2.96
N LYS A 76 59.90 -33.58 4.20
CA LYS A 76 60.38 -34.47 5.27
C LYS A 76 60.27 -35.94 4.88
N ARG A 77 59.16 -36.34 4.23
CA ARG A 77 58.95 -37.72 3.75
C ARG A 77 59.86 -38.06 2.59
N ILE A 78 59.98 -37.18 1.60
CA ILE A 78 60.90 -37.35 0.48
C ILE A 78 62.33 -37.52 1.00
N ILE A 79 62.79 -36.63 1.88
CA ILE A 79 64.14 -36.67 2.47
C ILE A 79 64.40 -38.00 3.21
N ALA A 80 63.39 -38.55 3.88
CA ALA A 80 63.53 -39.83 4.58
C ALA A 80 63.76 -41.03 3.63
N GLU A 81 63.37 -40.91 2.36
CA GLU A 81 63.53 -41.93 1.33
C GLU A 81 64.84 -41.77 0.52
N PHE A 82 65.50 -40.61 0.60
CA PHE A 82 66.77 -40.34 -0.10
C PHE A 82 67.98 -40.96 0.62
N LYS A 83 68.90 -41.56 -0.15
CA LYS A 83 70.19 -41.98 0.40
C LYS A 83 71.10 -40.78 0.60
N VAL A 84 71.85 -40.77 1.70
CA VAL A 84 72.82 -39.71 2.05
C VAL A 84 73.84 -39.43 0.94
N SER A 85 74.18 -40.44 0.11
CA SER A 85 75.05 -40.28 -1.06
C SER A 85 74.49 -39.33 -2.11
N ASP A 86 73.17 -39.29 -2.25
CA ASP A 86 72.47 -38.60 -3.34
C ASP A 86 72.18 -37.15 -2.94
N MET A 87 72.14 -36.87 -1.63
CA MET A 87 71.84 -35.54 -1.06
C MET A 87 73.06 -34.59 -1.09
N LYS A 88 74.28 -35.13 -0.93
CA LYS A 88 75.51 -34.32 -0.75
C LYS A 88 75.88 -33.43 -1.94
N ARG A 89 75.45 -33.78 -3.15
CA ARG A 89 75.78 -33.03 -4.37
C ARG A 89 74.83 -31.86 -4.63
N ASN A 90 73.62 -31.88 -4.05
CA ASN A 90 72.54 -30.96 -4.40
C ASN A 90 71.99 -30.15 -3.21
N MET A 91 72.25 -30.55 -1.96
CA MET A 91 71.72 -29.88 -0.75
C MET A 91 72.14 -28.41 -0.59
N LEU A 92 73.31 -28.01 -1.07
CA LEU A 92 73.82 -26.65 -0.92
C LEU A 92 73.15 -25.67 -1.89
N ASP A 93 72.70 -26.13 -3.06
CA ASP A 93 72.06 -25.28 -4.08
C ASP A 93 70.54 -25.16 -3.87
N TRP A 94 69.96 -26.07 -3.10
CA TRP A 94 68.52 -26.17 -2.88
C TRP A 94 67.96 -25.17 -1.87
N PHE A 95 68.79 -24.73 -0.91
CA PHE A 95 68.34 -23.92 0.22
C PHE A 95 68.94 -22.51 0.20
N ASP A 96 68.95 -21.83 -0.94
CA ASP A 96 69.07 -20.36 -0.96
C ASP A 96 67.76 -19.74 -0.42
N THR A 97 67.49 -20.10 0.84
CA THR A 97 66.24 -19.95 1.60
C THR A 97 65.83 -18.50 1.75
N SER A 98 66.74 -17.55 1.57
CA SER A 98 66.45 -16.13 1.73
C SER A 98 65.59 -15.57 0.59
N ASP A 99 65.82 -15.95 -0.67
CA ASP A 99 65.04 -15.41 -1.80
C ASP A 99 63.61 -15.99 -1.84
N VAL A 100 63.50 -17.29 -1.57
CA VAL A 100 62.23 -18.01 -1.47
C VAL A 100 61.35 -17.46 -0.33
N LEU A 101 61.92 -17.33 0.88
CA LEU A 101 61.20 -16.75 2.01
C LEU A 101 60.81 -15.29 1.75
N TYR A 102 61.65 -14.50 1.09
CA TYR A 102 61.36 -13.12 0.76
C TYR A 102 60.18 -12.99 -0.23
N LYS A 103 60.17 -13.79 -1.31
CA LYS A 103 59.07 -13.83 -2.27
C LYS A 103 57.75 -14.24 -1.64
N MET A 104 57.76 -15.25 -0.76
CA MET A 104 56.57 -15.65 -0.01
C MET A 104 56.06 -14.57 0.94
N CYS A 105 56.95 -13.94 1.72
CA CYS A 105 56.56 -12.87 2.63
C CYS A 105 55.89 -11.70 1.88
N ASN A 106 56.44 -11.28 0.74
CA ASN A 106 55.85 -10.22 -0.07
C ASN A 106 54.47 -10.61 -0.65
N LYS A 107 54.32 -11.86 -1.11
CA LYS A 107 53.03 -12.36 -1.61
C LYS A 107 51.99 -12.49 -0.49
N PHE A 108 52.39 -12.85 0.73
CA PHE A 108 51.48 -12.80 1.87
C PHE A 108 51.10 -11.39 2.27
N SER A 109 52.04 -10.45 2.30
CA SER A 109 51.74 -9.05 2.62
C SER A 109 50.73 -8.44 1.64
N THR A 110 50.80 -8.77 0.36
CA THR A 110 49.83 -8.33 -0.64
C THR A 110 48.47 -8.99 -0.44
N LEU A 111 48.42 -10.32 -0.29
CA LEU A 111 47.16 -11.04 -0.02
C LEU A 111 46.46 -10.58 1.27
N PHE A 112 47.21 -10.26 2.32
CA PHE A 112 46.65 -9.72 3.56
C PHE A 112 46.12 -8.29 3.38
N GLY A 113 46.76 -7.48 2.52
CA GLY A 113 46.25 -6.17 2.12
C GLY A 113 44.91 -6.30 1.39
N ASP A 114 44.87 -7.12 0.34
CA ASP A 114 43.65 -7.35 -0.45
C ASP A 114 42.49 -7.87 0.42
N ALA A 115 42.78 -8.80 1.34
CA ALA A 115 41.77 -9.34 2.26
C ALA A 115 41.23 -8.29 3.23
N ALA A 116 42.06 -7.33 3.65
CA ALA A 116 41.62 -6.22 4.49
C ALA A 116 40.71 -5.27 3.70
N ASP A 117 41.09 -4.93 2.48
CA ASP A 117 40.29 -4.09 1.57
C ASP A 117 38.92 -4.72 1.28
N PHE A 118 38.88 -6.03 1.00
CA PHE A 118 37.61 -6.76 0.84
C PHE A 118 36.76 -6.78 2.10
N SER A 119 37.38 -6.84 3.28
CA SER A 119 36.65 -6.81 4.56
C SER A 119 36.02 -5.44 4.81
N GLU A 120 36.70 -4.36 4.42
CA GLU A 120 36.17 -3.00 4.51
C GLU A 120 35.00 -2.83 3.54
N GLU A 121 35.17 -3.18 2.26
CA GLU A 121 34.10 -3.10 1.25
C GLU A 121 32.86 -3.92 1.65
N LYS A 122 33.06 -5.11 2.23
CA LYS A 122 31.96 -5.92 2.75
C LYS A 122 31.18 -5.20 3.85
N THR A 123 31.88 -4.52 4.76
CA THR A 123 31.25 -3.78 5.86
C THR A 123 30.41 -2.61 5.33
N ASP A 124 30.96 -1.86 4.37
CA ASP A 124 30.26 -0.75 3.70
C ASP A 124 29.01 -1.24 2.95
N LEU A 125 29.08 -2.39 2.28
CA LEU A 125 27.94 -3.00 1.61
C LEU A 125 26.85 -3.44 2.60
N GLU A 126 27.23 -4.03 3.73
CA GLU A 126 26.29 -4.42 4.79
C GLU A 126 25.56 -3.21 5.38
N GLU A 127 26.27 -2.08 5.61
CA GLU A 127 25.64 -0.84 6.07
C GLU A 127 24.67 -0.27 5.02
N ASN A 128 25.05 -0.26 3.74
CA ASN A 128 24.21 0.20 2.65
C ASN A 128 22.93 -0.66 2.51
N ILE A 129 23.03 -1.98 2.66
CA ILE A 129 21.87 -2.88 2.68
C ILE A 129 20.93 -2.52 3.83
N ALA A 130 21.47 -2.30 5.04
CA ALA A 130 20.68 -1.93 6.20
C ALA A 130 19.99 -0.56 6.04
N ASP A 131 20.60 0.42 5.35
CA ASP A 131 19.96 1.69 5.03
C ASP A 131 18.84 1.52 3.98
N LEU A 132 19.08 0.71 2.94
CA LEU A 132 18.06 0.42 1.91
C LEU A 132 16.84 -0.29 2.50
N GLU A 133 17.03 -1.22 3.43
CA GLU A 133 15.92 -1.87 4.15
C GLU A 133 15.10 -0.88 4.97
N ARG A 134 15.76 0.05 5.68
CA ARG A 134 15.08 1.13 6.42
C ARG A 134 14.27 2.03 5.48
N ARG A 135 14.83 2.44 4.34
CA ARG A 135 14.11 3.26 3.34
C ARG A 135 12.93 2.53 2.74
N LYS A 136 13.05 1.23 2.48
CA LYS A 136 11.97 0.40 1.95
C LYS A 136 10.77 0.36 2.90
N GLU A 137 11.00 0.22 4.21
CA GLU A 137 9.90 0.20 5.18
C GLU A 137 9.26 1.60 5.34
N ALA A 138 10.06 2.66 5.36
CA ALA A 138 9.54 4.05 5.37
C ALA A 138 8.65 4.34 4.15
N LEU A 139 9.05 3.88 2.96
CA LEU A 139 8.27 4.02 1.72
C LEU A 139 6.93 3.25 1.79
N LYS A 140 6.93 2.09 2.46
CA LYS A 140 5.71 1.29 2.67
C LYS A 140 4.72 2.00 3.59
N GLU A 141 5.19 2.58 4.70
CA GLU A 141 4.35 3.39 5.58
C GLU A 141 3.77 4.63 4.86
N GLU A 142 4.58 5.30 4.05
CA GLU A 142 4.13 6.47 3.28
C GLU A 142 3.06 6.09 2.25
N LYS A 143 3.21 4.93 1.60
CA LYS A 143 2.22 4.40 0.67
C LYS A 143 0.88 4.11 1.36
N GLU A 144 0.90 3.55 2.56
CA GLU A 144 -0.31 3.31 3.36
C GLU A 144 -1.00 4.63 3.75
N LYS A 145 -0.23 5.62 4.20
CA LYS A 145 -0.75 6.98 4.48
C LYS A 145 -1.40 7.61 3.25
N LEU A 146 -0.75 7.50 2.08
CA LEU A 146 -1.28 8.03 0.82
C LEU A 146 -2.58 7.34 0.40
N GLN A 147 -2.69 6.02 0.62
CA GLN A 147 -3.92 5.28 0.35
C GLN A 147 -5.08 5.78 1.21
N LYS A 148 -4.84 5.99 2.51
CA LYS A 148 -5.86 6.53 3.43
C LYS A 148 -6.34 7.92 3.00
N ILE A 149 -5.41 8.83 2.66
CA ILE A 149 -5.74 10.17 2.16
C ILE A 149 -6.58 10.09 0.88
N LYS A 150 -6.29 9.13 -0.01
CA LYS A 150 -7.05 8.93 -1.26
C LYS A 150 -8.49 8.48 -0.99
N GLU A 151 -8.71 7.63 0.00
CA GLU A 151 -10.04 7.19 0.45
C GLU A 151 -10.81 8.34 1.09
N GLU A 152 -10.22 9.08 2.03
CA GLU A 152 -10.82 10.28 2.63
C GLU A 152 -11.21 11.32 1.57
N ARG A 153 -10.35 11.56 0.57
CA ARG A 153 -10.65 12.48 -0.54
C ARG A 153 -11.83 12.01 -1.37
N LYS A 154 -12.01 10.70 -1.54
CA LYS A 154 -13.16 10.13 -2.26
C LYS A 154 -14.45 10.38 -1.48
N GLU A 155 -14.46 10.13 -0.18
CA GLU A 155 -15.63 10.38 0.69
C GLU A 155 -16.05 11.86 0.70
N VAL A 156 -15.08 12.78 0.79
CA VAL A 156 -15.34 14.22 0.69
C VAL A 156 -15.93 14.57 -0.67
N LYS A 157 -15.39 14.02 -1.76
CA LYS A 157 -15.91 14.27 -3.11
C LYS A 157 -17.35 13.79 -3.25
N ASP A 158 -17.67 12.60 -2.75
CA ASP A 158 -19.02 12.05 -2.81
C ASP A 158 -19.99 12.90 -1.97
N SER A 159 -19.56 13.38 -0.81
CA SER A 159 -20.33 14.30 0.04
C SER A 159 -20.60 15.64 -0.64
N VAL A 160 -19.62 16.20 -1.35
CA VAL A 160 -19.80 17.44 -2.13
C VAL A 160 -20.84 17.24 -3.25
N VAL A 161 -20.81 16.12 -3.96
CA VAL A 161 -21.80 15.81 -5.00
C VAL A 161 -23.22 15.72 -4.42
N GLN A 162 -23.36 15.09 -3.23
CA GLN A 162 -24.65 15.03 -2.54
C GLN A 162 -25.17 16.42 -2.14
N LEU A 163 -24.30 17.26 -1.56
CA LEU A 163 -24.65 18.62 -1.18
C LEU A 163 -25.04 19.48 -2.39
N ASP A 164 -24.34 19.36 -3.52
CA ASP A 164 -24.65 20.11 -4.74
C ASP A 164 -26.01 19.69 -5.35
N THR A 165 -26.32 18.39 -5.25
CA THR A 165 -27.64 17.85 -5.62
C THR A 165 -28.74 18.42 -4.72
N GLU A 166 -28.51 18.45 -3.40
CA GLU A 166 -29.47 18.97 -2.43
C GLU A 166 -29.68 20.48 -2.59
N VAL A 167 -28.61 21.25 -2.84
CA VAL A 167 -28.69 22.67 -3.16
C VAL A 167 -29.52 22.90 -4.42
N SER A 168 -29.33 22.07 -5.46
CA SER A 168 -30.12 22.14 -6.69
C SER A 168 -31.60 21.84 -6.43
N ARG A 169 -31.90 20.85 -5.59
CA ARG A 169 -33.27 20.51 -5.17
C ARG A 169 -33.93 21.67 -4.42
N LEU A 170 -33.24 22.24 -3.44
CA LEU A 170 -33.73 23.38 -2.65
C LEU A 170 -33.94 24.64 -3.48
N LYS A 171 -33.07 24.92 -4.47
CA LYS A 171 -33.27 26.00 -5.43
C LYS A 171 -34.55 25.80 -6.24
N ALA A 172 -34.78 24.60 -6.75
CA ALA A 172 -36.00 24.28 -7.49
C ALA A 172 -37.26 24.38 -6.61
N GLU A 173 -37.18 23.99 -5.33
CA GLU A 173 -38.28 24.23 -4.38
C GLU A 173 -38.53 25.71 -4.15
N LEU A 174 -37.47 26.52 -3.97
CA LEU A 174 -37.58 27.96 -3.79
C LEU A 174 -38.25 28.64 -5.00
N ASP A 175 -37.89 28.24 -6.21
CA ASP A 175 -38.50 28.74 -7.45
C ASP A 175 -40.02 28.43 -7.52
N ASN A 176 -40.47 27.31 -6.96
CA ASN A 176 -41.90 26.99 -6.84
C ASN A 176 -42.64 27.88 -5.83
N TYR A 177 -41.94 28.46 -4.86
CA TYR A 177 -42.47 29.46 -3.93
C TYR A 177 -42.27 30.90 -4.41
N SER A 178 -41.86 31.10 -5.66
CA SER A 178 -41.61 32.42 -6.24
C SER A 178 -42.81 33.38 -6.14
N ASP A 179 -42.50 34.66 -6.27
CA ASP A 179 -43.47 35.75 -6.24
C ASP A 179 -44.63 35.53 -7.22
N ASP A 180 -44.43 34.84 -8.34
CA ASP A 180 -45.50 34.52 -9.28
C ASP A 180 -46.48 33.48 -8.73
N ALA A 181 -46.00 32.46 -8.02
CA ALA A 181 -46.87 31.50 -7.33
C ALA A 181 -47.66 32.19 -6.22
N ILE A 182 -47.01 33.06 -5.43
CA ILE A 182 -47.64 33.86 -4.38
C ILE A 182 -48.68 34.81 -4.99
N LYS A 183 -48.35 35.51 -6.08
CA LYS A 183 -49.23 36.44 -6.80
C LYS A 183 -50.44 35.73 -7.40
N LYS A 184 -50.27 34.52 -7.92
CA LYS A 184 -51.37 33.67 -8.42
C LYS A 184 -52.31 33.26 -7.30
N LYS A 185 -51.78 32.82 -6.16
CA LYS A 185 -52.58 32.51 -4.95
C LYS A 185 -53.31 33.73 -4.41
N LYS A 186 -52.65 34.88 -4.34
CA LYS A 186 -53.27 36.15 -3.92
C LYS A 186 -54.42 36.55 -4.84
N SER A 187 -54.27 36.34 -6.15
CA SER A 187 -55.32 36.58 -7.14
C SER A 187 -56.50 35.62 -7.00
N GLU A 188 -56.25 34.33 -6.73
CA GLU A 188 -57.30 33.34 -6.42
C GLU A 188 -58.07 33.71 -5.15
N ILE A 189 -57.36 34.11 -4.09
CA ILE A 189 -57.99 34.59 -2.85
C ILE A 189 -58.88 35.79 -3.16
N GLN A 190 -58.38 36.79 -3.89
CA GLN A 190 -59.15 37.98 -4.26
C GLN A 190 -60.43 37.63 -5.01
N LYS A 191 -60.36 36.68 -5.97
CA LYS A 191 -61.54 36.19 -6.70
C LYS A 191 -62.55 35.55 -5.75
N LYS A 192 -62.13 34.64 -4.88
CA LYS A 192 -63.00 34.00 -3.88
C LYS A 192 -63.61 35.00 -2.90
N THR A 193 -62.82 35.98 -2.44
CA THR A 193 -63.30 37.06 -1.58
C THR A 193 -64.38 37.89 -2.27
N ASN A 194 -64.23 38.19 -3.56
CA ASN A 194 -65.23 38.92 -4.34
C ASN A 194 -66.51 38.09 -4.57
N GLU A 195 -66.40 36.80 -4.84
CA GLU A 195 -67.55 35.89 -4.92
C GLU A 195 -68.31 35.82 -3.60
N LEU A 196 -67.61 35.73 -2.47
CA LEU A 196 -68.20 35.77 -1.13
C LEU A 196 -68.97 37.06 -0.88
N LYS A 197 -68.40 38.22 -1.25
CA LYS A 197 -69.09 39.51 -1.16
C LYS A 197 -70.36 39.55 -2.01
N ARG A 198 -70.31 39.05 -3.25
CA ARG A 198 -71.48 38.99 -4.14
C ARG A 198 -72.58 38.10 -3.57
N LYS A 199 -72.23 36.89 -3.11
CA LYS A 199 -73.17 35.98 -2.44
C LYS A 199 -73.80 36.62 -1.21
N LYS A 200 -73.02 37.32 -0.39
CA LYS A 200 -73.54 38.04 0.78
C LYS A 200 -74.59 39.08 0.38
N VAL A 201 -74.31 39.92 -0.61
CA VAL A 201 -75.28 40.93 -1.12
C VAL A 201 -76.55 40.25 -1.65
N GLU A 202 -76.41 39.13 -2.34
CA GLU A 202 -77.58 38.38 -2.83
C GLU A 202 -78.43 37.80 -1.69
N TYR A 203 -77.77 37.26 -0.66
CA TYR A 203 -78.43 36.82 0.57
C TYR A 203 -79.13 37.97 1.29
N ASP A 204 -78.47 39.11 1.46
CA ASP A 204 -79.07 40.29 2.11
C ASP A 204 -80.30 40.80 1.34
N LYS A 205 -80.26 40.78 0.00
CA LYS A 205 -81.42 41.10 -0.85
C LYS A 205 -82.56 40.11 -0.66
N LYS A 206 -82.27 38.81 -0.67
CA LYS A 206 -83.27 37.75 -0.42
C LYS A 206 -83.88 37.91 0.98
N LEU A 207 -83.06 38.16 1.98
CA LEU A 207 -83.49 38.39 3.36
C LEU A 207 -84.43 39.61 3.44
N LYS A 208 -84.06 40.72 2.79
CA LYS A 208 -84.92 41.91 2.72
C LYS A 208 -86.25 41.61 2.04
N SER A 209 -86.23 40.88 0.92
CA SER A 209 -87.45 40.46 0.22
C SER A 209 -88.36 39.64 1.13
N TYR A 210 -87.82 38.65 1.83
CA TYR A 210 -88.59 37.85 2.79
C TYR A 210 -89.13 38.68 3.95
N ASN A 211 -88.35 39.63 4.48
CA ASN A 211 -88.81 40.54 5.52
C ASN A 211 -89.91 41.49 5.03
N ASP A 212 -89.78 42.02 3.81
CA ASP A 212 -90.80 42.89 3.20
C ASP A 212 -92.08 42.09 2.91
N GLU A 213 -91.96 40.81 2.55
CA GLU A 213 -93.07 39.89 2.37
C GLU A 213 -93.77 39.55 3.70
N LEU A 214 -93.02 39.27 4.76
CA LEU A 214 -93.53 39.12 6.13
C LEU A 214 -94.31 40.35 6.59
N LYS A 215 -93.79 41.56 6.34
CA LYS A 215 -94.49 42.82 6.67
C LYS A 215 -95.81 42.99 5.95
N LYS A 216 -96.01 42.40 4.77
CA LYS A 216 -97.33 42.41 4.10
C LYS A 216 -98.35 41.60 4.89
N TYR A 217 -97.94 40.51 5.52
CA TYR A 217 -98.82 39.75 6.41
C TYR A 217 -99.08 40.51 7.71
N GLU A 218 -98.09 41.19 8.28
CA GLU A 218 -98.27 42.04 9.47
C GLU A 218 -99.17 43.27 9.22
N ASN A 219 -99.02 43.96 8.09
CA ASN A 219 -99.78 45.19 7.78
C ASN A 219 -101.08 44.94 7.01
N GLY A 220 -101.19 43.83 6.28
CA GLY A 220 -102.32 43.50 5.41
C GLY A 220 -103.38 42.64 6.08
N SER A 221 -103.01 41.79 7.04
CA SER A 221 -103.97 40.81 7.59
C SER A 221 -104.96 41.41 8.58
N ASN A 222 -104.71 42.57 9.18
CA ASN A 222 -105.70 43.16 10.10
C ASN A 222 -106.73 44.03 9.40
N LYS A 223 -106.44 44.72 8.29
CA LYS A 223 -107.45 45.62 7.70
C LYS A 223 -108.62 44.89 7.05
N GLU A 224 -108.35 43.81 6.32
CA GLU A 224 -109.42 43.00 5.72
C GLU A 224 -110.15 42.18 6.77
N PHE A 225 -109.44 41.64 7.77
CA PHE A 225 -110.03 40.91 8.89
C PHE A 225 -110.83 41.85 9.81
N ASP A 226 -110.36 43.06 10.11
CA ASP A 226 -111.08 44.11 10.85
C ASP A 226 -112.29 44.60 10.06
N THR A 227 -112.20 44.70 8.74
CA THR A 227 -113.33 45.07 7.89
C THR A 227 -114.37 43.96 7.85
N ALA A 228 -113.94 42.70 7.75
CA ALA A 228 -114.81 41.53 7.82
C ALA A 228 -115.46 41.42 9.21
N ILE A 229 -114.72 41.59 10.30
CA ILE A 229 -115.25 41.64 11.67
C ILE A 229 -116.25 42.79 11.82
N LYS A 230 -115.94 44.01 11.36
CA LYS A 230 -116.90 45.13 11.40
C LYS A 230 -118.15 44.86 10.59
N GLN A 231 -118.04 44.19 9.44
CA GLN A 231 -119.22 43.77 8.67
C GLN A 231 -120.03 42.70 9.42
N LEU A 232 -119.35 41.74 10.07
CA LEU A 232 -119.97 40.70 10.90
C LEU A 232 -120.67 41.30 12.12
N GLU A 233 -120.03 42.21 12.84
CA GLU A 233 -120.62 42.99 13.93
C GLU A 233 -121.85 43.78 13.47
N LYS A 234 -121.78 44.39 12.28
CA LYS A 234 -122.89 45.14 11.69
C LYS A 234 -124.06 44.23 11.29
N VAL A 235 -123.79 42.99 10.87
CA VAL A 235 -124.81 41.97 10.62
C VAL A 235 -125.40 41.47 11.94
N ILE A 236 -124.57 41.19 12.95
CA ILE A 236 -125.02 40.80 14.30
C ILE A 236 -125.91 41.89 14.91
N SER A 237 -125.57 43.17 14.76
CA SER A 237 -126.39 44.30 15.24
C SER A 237 -127.76 44.44 14.56
N LYS A 238 -127.94 43.77 13.41
CA LYS A 238 -129.18 43.76 12.62
C LYS A 238 -129.95 42.45 12.75
N LEU A 239 -129.41 41.46 13.47
CA LEU A 239 -130.21 40.31 13.88
C LEU A 239 -131.30 40.82 14.83
N PRO A 240 -132.56 40.41 14.66
CA PRO A 240 -133.63 40.80 15.56
C PRO A 240 -133.25 40.37 16.98
N LYS A 241 -133.30 41.33 17.91
CA LYS A 241 -133.47 41.02 19.33
C LYS A 241 -134.92 40.58 19.49
N ASP A 242 -135.23 39.37 19.06
CA ASP A 242 -136.47 38.76 19.53
C ASP A 242 -136.25 38.45 21.00
N GLU A 243 -136.88 39.30 21.81
CA GLU A 243 -137.76 38.90 22.90
C GLU A 243 -137.86 37.38 23.04
N ALA A 244 -136.97 36.81 23.84
CA ALA A 244 -137.41 35.84 24.80
C ALA A 244 -137.96 36.62 25.99
N ASP A 245 -139.20 37.10 25.87
CA ASP A 245 -140.05 37.24 27.05
C ASP A 245 -140.35 35.83 27.55
N LYS A 246 -139.54 35.40 28.51
CA LYS A 246 -139.91 34.53 29.64
C LYS A 246 -138.88 34.62 30.75
#